data_AF-A0A1F6K319-F1
#
_entry.id   AF-A0A1F6K319-F1
#
_cell.length_a   1.000
_cell.length_b   1.000
_cell.length_c   1.000
_cell.angle_alpha   90.00
_cell.angle_beta   90.00
_cell.angle_gamma   90.00
#
_symmetry.space_group_name_H-M   'P 1'
#
loop_
_entity.id
_entity.type
_entity.pdbx_description
1 polymer ?
#
loop_
_entity_poly.entity_id
_entity_poly.type
_entity_poly.pdbx_seq_one_letter_code
_entity_poly.pdbx_strand_id
1 'polypeptide(L)'
;MTQISKYPISENVWSRIFEIFLNTFVKIKTAEEADQFISDFLTPTEKIMLAKRLAIAFLLEKGYDYRTIQKIIRVSASTIKSVNTSRKFGSNGYRNLIERIVKEEKLVKFLDDVIIKVLSIPAGKGKGSGAWTYLKQKAEEQSKKNRKAF
;
A
#
# COMPACT_ATOMS: atom_id res chain seq x y z
N MET A 1 18.69 6.08 -5.19
CA MET A 1 18.22 7.26 -5.95
C MET A 1 18.21 6.88 -7.41
N THR A 2 17.18 7.26 -8.16
CA THR A 2 17.12 7.03 -9.60
C THR A 2 18.15 7.93 -10.29
N GLN A 3 18.94 7.35 -11.19
CA GLN A 3 19.94 8.06 -11.97
C GLN A 3 19.22 8.80 -13.10
N ILE A 4 19.34 10.13 -13.15
CA ILE A 4 18.78 10.95 -14.22
C ILE A 4 19.95 11.64 -14.93
N SER A 5 19.95 11.61 -16.27
CA SER A 5 20.97 12.27 -17.08
C SER A 5 21.00 13.77 -16.82
N LYS A 6 22.20 14.36 -16.84
CA LYS A 6 22.39 15.82 -16.70
C LYS A 6 22.01 16.59 -17.97
N TYR A 7 21.94 15.91 -19.11
CA TYR A 7 21.63 16.53 -20.41
C TYR A 7 20.12 16.48 -20.66
N PRO A 8 19.43 17.63 -20.69
CA PRO A 8 18.00 17.68 -20.87
C PRO A 8 17.61 17.41 -22.33
N ILE A 9 16.45 16.79 -22.50
CA ILE A 9 15.82 16.56 -23.81
C ILE A 9 14.97 17.79 -24.15
N SER A 10 14.77 18.09 -25.44
CA SER A 10 13.87 19.17 -25.85
C SER A 10 12.44 18.93 -25.36
N GLU A 11 11.75 20.01 -24.99
CA GLU A 11 10.41 19.95 -24.36
C GLU A 11 9.38 19.21 -25.25
N ASN A 12 9.43 19.45 -26.56
CA ASN A 12 8.55 18.78 -27.52
C ASN A 12 8.78 17.27 -27.58
N VAL A 13 10.04 16.84 -27.51
CA VAL A 13 10.38 15.40 -27.54
C VAL A 13 9.99 14.75 -26.22
N TRP A 14 10.29 15.39 -25.08
CA TRP A 14 9.89 14.90 -23.77
C TRP A 14 8.37 14.72 -23.67
N SER A 15 7.59 15.70 -24.12
CA SER A 15 6.12 15.66 -24.09
C SER A 15 5.57 14.46 -24.86
N ARG A 16 6.09 14.19 -26.06
CA ARG A 16 5.71 13.02 -26.87
C ARG A 16 6.09 11.70 -26.21
N ILE A 17 7.28 11.61 -25.62
CA ILE A 17 7.73 10.41 -24.89
C ILE A 17 6.80 10.15 -23.70
N PHE A 18 6.47 11.20 -22.94
CA PHE A 18 5.62 11.08 -21.76
C PHE A 18 4.18 10.73 -22.13
N GLU A 19 3.66 11.25 -23.24
CA GLU A 19 2.35 10.87 -23.77
C GLU A 19 2.29 9.37 -24.13
N ILE A 20 3.30 8.85 -24.83
CA ILE A 20 3.41 7.42 -25.14
C ILE A 20 3.42 6.60 -23.85
N PHE A 21 4.20 7.02 -22.86
CA PHE A 21 4.28 6.37 -21.56
C PHE A 21 2.91 6.28 -20.87
N LEU A 22 2.14 7.37 -20.82
CA LEU A 22 0.80 7.36 -20.22
C LEU A 22 -0.16 6.46 -21.00
N ASN A 23 -0.12 6.53 -22.34
CA ASN A 23 -0.98 5.71 -23.20
C ASN A 23 -0.69 4.21 -23.04
N THR A 24 0.53 3.80 -22.71
CA THR A 24 0.86 2.40 -22.42
C THR A 24 0.05 1.87 -21.24
N PHE A 25 -0.05 2.60 -20.13
CA PHE A 25 -0.82 2.14 -18.96
C PHE A 25 -2.32 2.04 -19.24
N VAL A 26 -2.85 2.92 -20.10
CA VAL A 26 -4.28 2.90 -20.48
C VAL A 26 -4.61 1.69 -21.37
N LYS A 27 -3.63 1.16 -22.11
CA LYS A 27 -3.81 0.01 -23.01
C LYS A 27 -3.81 -1.34 -22.32
N ILE A 28 -3.30 -1.44 -21.09
CA ILE A 28 -3.27 -2.68 -20.30
C ILE A 28 -4.69 -3.01 -19.85
N LYS A 29 -5.18 -4.23 -20.16
CA LYS A 29 -6.58 -4.61 -19.93
C LYS A 29 -6.77 -5.65 -18.84
N THR A 30 -5.75 -6.47 -18.58
CA THR A 30 -5.84 -7.57 -17.61
C THR A 30 -4.79 -7.45 -16.51
N ALA A 31 -5.02 -8.15 -15.39
CA ALA A 31 -4.07 -8.19 -14.28
C ALA A 31 -2.78 -8.94 -14.67
N GLU A 32 -2.90 -9.96 -15.53
CA GLU A 32 -1.78 -10.74 -16.05
C GLU A 32 -0.89 -9.89 -16.97
N GLU A 33 -1.49 -9.12 -17.90
CA GLU A 33 -0.76 -8.16 -18.74
C GLU A 33 -0.05 -7.11 -17.89
N ALA A 34 -0.73 -6.62 -16.85
CA ALA A 34 -0.15 -5.65 -15.92
C ALA A 34 1.06 -6.21 -15.17
N ASP A 35 0.98 -7.43 -14.62
CA ASP A 35 2.09 -8.03 -13.87
C ASP A 35 3.28 -8.36 -14.77
N GLN A 36 3.06 -8.85 -15.98
CA GLN A 36 4.12 -9.08 -16.98
C GLN A 36 4.83 -7.76 -17.31
N PHE A 37 4.07 -6.74 -17.73
CA PHE A 37 4.63 -5.43 -18.09
C PHE A 37 5.38 -4.79 -16.93
N ILE A 38 4.80 -4.76 -15.73
CA ILE A 38 5.41 -4.14 -14.55
C ILE A 38 6.69 -4.87 -14.14
N SER A 39 6.73 -6.21 -14.29
CA SER A 39 7.91 -7.00 -13.93
C SER A 39 9.07 -6.81 -14.90
N ASP A 40 8.77 -6.52 -16.17
CA ASP A 40 9.79 -6.21 -17.18
C ASP A 40 10.24 -4.74 -17.15
N PHE A 41 9.29 -3.82 -16.90
CA PHE A 41 9.54 -2.37 -16.98
C PHE A 41 10.20 -1.80 -15.73
N LEU A 42 9.89 -2.35 -14.54
CA LEU A 42 10.40 -1.83 -13.27
C LEU A 42 11.45 -2.75 -12.68
N THR A 43 12.45 -2.15 -12.03
CA THR A 43 13.35 -2.92 -11.18
C THR A 43 12.60 -3.49 -9.97
N PRO A 44 13.10 -4.58 -9.35
CA PRO A 44 12.48 -5.15 -8.15
C PRO A 44 12.29 -4.13 -7.02
N THR A 45 13.24 -3.21 -6.86
CA THR A 45 13.18 -2.15 -5.84
C THR A 45 12.08 -1.14 -6.16
N GLU A 46 11.91 -0.74 -7.43
CA GLU A 46 10.87 0.18 -7.86
C GLU A 46 9.48 -0.42 -7.69
N LYS A 47 9.29 -1.70 -8.06
CA LYS A 47 8.03 -2.43 -7.86
C LYS A 47 7.60 -2.38 -6.39
N ILE A 48 8.52 -2.71 -5.47
CA ILE A 48 8.26 -2.66 -4.02
C ILE A 48 7.95 -1.23 -3.57
N MET A 49 8.76 -0.25 -3.98
CA MET A 49 8.61 1.14 -3.50
C MET A 49 7.33 1.81 -4.00
N LEU A 50 6.92 1.57 -5.26
CA LEU A 50 5.66 2.09 -5.79
C LEU A 50 4.45 1.45 -5.12
N ALA A 51 4.47 0.13 -4.91
CA ALA A 51 3.42 -0.57 -4.17
C ALA A 51 3.28 -0.03 -2.73
N LYS A 52 4.41 0.15 -2.01
CA LYS A 52 4.40 0.75 -0.67
C LYS A 52 3.85 2.17 -0.68
N ARG A 53 4.20 3.00 -1.66
CA ARG A 53 3.67 4.38 -1.78
C ARG A 53 2.15 4.39 -1.96
N LEU A 54 1.60 3.50 -2.78
CA LEU A 54 0.15 3.37 -2.95
C LEU A 54 -0.52 2.96 -1.63
N ALA A 55 0.03 1.96 -0.93
CA ALA A 55 -0.49 1.52 0.35
C ALA A 55 -0.44 2.63 1.43
N ILE A 56 0.63 3.42 1.47
CA ILE A 56 0.72 4.59 2.37
C ILE A 56 -0.41 5.58 2.08
N ALA A 57 -0.64 5.92 0.81
CA ALA A 57 -1.68 6.88 0.43
C ALA A 57 -3.07 6.38 0.85
N PHE A 58 -3.35 5.09 0.65
CA PHE A 58 -4.59 4.45 1.07
C PHE A 58 -4.80 4.50 2.59
N LEU A 59 -3.76 4.14 3.37
CA LEU A 59 -3.82 4.18 4.84
C LEU A 59 -4.01 5.60 5.37
N LEU A 60 -3.37 6.59 4.73
CA LEU A 60 -3.56 8.00 5.07
C LEU A 60 -4.98 8.49 4.77
N GLU A 61 -5.63 7.94 3.73
CA GLU A 61 -7.03 8.24 3.40
C GLU A 61 -7.99 7.64 4.43
N LYS A 62 -7.69 6.43 4.91
CA LYS A 62 -8.42 5.78 6.01
C LYS A 62 -8.17 6.41 7.39
N GLY A 63 -7.31 7.42 7.50
CA GLY A 63 -7.06 8.16 8.74
C GLY A 63 -6.05 7.51 9.70
N TYR A 64 -5.25 6.54 9.24
CA TYR A 64 -4.19 5.96 10.06
C TYR A 64 -3.07 6.97 10.36
N ASP A 65 -2.53 6.92 11.58
CA ASP A 65 -1.42 7.77 12.00
C ASP A 65 -0.07 7.29 11.42
N TYR A 66 0.94 8.19 11.45
CA TYR A 66 2.25 7.89 10.86
C TYR A 66 2.91 6.69 11.53
N ARG A 67 2.81 6.56 12.86
CA ARG A 67 3.43 5.48 13.62
C ARG A 67 2.88 4.12 13.19
N THR A 68 1.57 4.02 13.00
CA THR A 68 0.91 2.80 12.54
C THR A 68 1.34 2.45 11.13
N ILE A 69 1.34 3.43 10.22
CA ILE A 69 1.79 3.23 8.83
C ILE A 69 3.25 2.76 8.77
N GLN A 70 4.14 3.31 9.60
CA GLN A 70 5.53 2.84 9.67
C GLN A 70 5.63 1.38 10.10
N LYS A 71 4.83 0.95 11.09
CA LYS A 71 4.83 -0.44 11.56
C LYS A 71 4.31 -1.41 10.49
N ILE A 72 3.24 -1.02 9.79
CA ILE A 72 2.60 -1.86 8.78
C ILE A 72 3.46 -1.95 7.51
N ILE A 73 3.85 -0.80 6.95
CA ILE A 73 4.48 -0.72 5.62
C ILE A 73 6.01 -0.83 5.70
N ARG A 74 6.59 -0.66 6.89
CA ARG A 74 8.05 -0.70 7.14
C ARG A 74 8.78 0.31 6.26
N VAL A 75 8.48 1.58 6.49
CA VAL A 75 9.07 2.75 5.80
C VAL A 75 9.42 3.85 6.80
N SER A 76 10.27 4.78 6.39
CA SER A 76 10.61 5.97 7.20
C SER A 76 9.44 6.96 7.27
N ALA A 77 9.41 7.75 8.36
CA ALA A 77 8.46 8.85 8.50
C ALA A 77 8.63 9.90 7.38
N SER A 78 9.86 10.12 6.89
CA SER A 78 10.12 10.99 5.74
C SER A 78 9.43 10.51 4.47
N THR A 79 9.42 9.21 4.21
CA THR A 79 8.72 8.62 3.06
C THR A 79 7.22 8.86 3.15
N ILE A 80 6.63 8.64 4.33
CA ILE A 80 5.20 8.89 4.58
C ILE A 80 4.88 10.37 4.38
N LYS A 81 5.73 11.27 4.90
CA LYS A 81 5.58 12.71 4.74
C LYS A 81 5.58 13.12 3.27
N SER A 82 6.49 12.59 2.45
CA SER A 82 6.53 12.87 1.02
C SER A 82 5.24 12.44 0.32
N VAL A 83 4.75 11.21 0.58
CA VAL A 83 3.50 10.72 0.00
C VAL A 83 2.30 11.56 0.45
N ASN A 84 2.22 11.89 1.74
CA ASN A 84 1.14 12.73 2.27
C ASN A 84 1.14 14.12 1.65
N THR A 85 2.32 14.68 1.36
CA THR A 85 2.46 15.98 0.70
C THR A 85 1.90 15.91 -0.72
N SER A 86 2.30 14.91 -1.51
CA SER A 86 1.75 14.69 -2.86
C SER A 86 0.26 14.39 -2.86
N ARG A 87 -0.26 13.68 -1.84
CA ARG A 87 -1.69 13.43 -1.68
C ARG A 87 -2.48 14.71 -1.38
N LYS A 88 -1.97 15.57 -0.49
CA LYS A 88 -2.66 16.79 -0.05
C LYS A 88 -2.58 17.94 -1.04
N PHE A 89 -1.43 18.12 -1.69
CA PHE A 89 -1.13 19.31 -2.50
C PHE A 89 -0.82 18.98 -3.98
N GLY A 90 -0.89 17.71 -4.37
CA GLY A 90 -0.69 17.31 -5.77
C GLY A 90 -1.94 17.50 -6.63
N SER A 91 -1.93 16.86 -7.80
CA SER A 91 -2.98 16.95 -8.83
C SER A 91 -4.22 16.09 -8.55
N ASN A 92 -4.52 15.78 -7.28
CA ASN A 92 -5.62 14.90 -6.86
C ASN A 92 -5.60 13.45 -7.40
N GLY A 93 -4.54 13.01 -8.09
CA GLY A 93 -4.45 11.65 -8.64
C GLY A 93 -4.62 10.54 -7.60
N TYR A 94 -4.06 10.74 -6.39
CA TYR A 94 -4.25 9.79 -5.28
C TYR A 94 -5.71 9.70 -4.82
N ARG A 95 -6.37 10.85 -4.63
CA ARG A 95 -7.76 10.90 -4.15
C ARG A 95 -8.68 10.16 -5.12
N ASN A 96 -8.62 10.49 -6.41
CA ASN A 96 -9.48 9.90 -7.42
C ASN A 96 -9.30 8.37 -7.54
N LEU A 97 -8.05 7.90 -7.46
CA LEU A 97 -7.76 6.46 -7.53
C LEU A 97 -8.22 5.73 -6.26
N ILE A 98 -7.93 6.28 -5.08
CA ILE A 98 -8.30 5.67 -3.80
C ILE A 98 -9.82 5.62 -3.66
N GLU A 99 -10.55 6.66 -4.05
CA GLU A 99 -12.01 6.65 -4.05
C GLU A 99 -12.60 5.52 -4.90
N ARG A 100 -11.99 5.20 -6.05
CA ARG A 100 -12.39 4.06 -6.89
C ARG A 100 -12.12 2.73 -6.19
N ILE A 101 -10.93 2.58 -5.59
CA ILE A 101 -10.56 1.37 -4.85
C ILE A 101 -11.46 1.16 -3.63
N VAL A 102 -11.82 2.23 -2.92
CA VAL A 102 -12.68 2.15 -1.73
C VAL A 102 -14.10 1.71 -2.09
N LYS A 103 -14.59 2.03 -3.29
CA LYS A 103 -15.88 1.51 -3.79
C LYS A 103 -15.85 -0.01 -4.01
N GLU A 104 -14.68 -0.61 -4.16
CA GLU A 104 -14.52 -2.06 -4.28
C GLU A 104 -14.43 -2.70 -2.88
N GLU A 105 -15.59 -3.02 -2.29
CA GLU A 105 -15.70 -3.55 -0.92
C GLU A 105 -14.78 -4.76 -0.64
N LYS A 106 -14.57 -5.63 -1.65
CA LYS A 106 -13.73 -6.83 -1.51
C LYS A 106 -12.27 -6.47 -1.22
N LEU A 107 -11.72 -5.48 -1.90
CA LEU A 107 -10.34 -5.03 -1.70
C LEU A 107 -10.17 -4.32 -0.35
N VAL A 108 -11.16 -3.51 0.02
CA VAL A 108 -11.16 -2.80 1.31
C VAL A 108 -11.13 -3.79 2.48
N LYS A 109 -12.01 -4.81 2.45
CA LYS A 109 -12.06 -5.87 3.48
C LYS A 109 -10.74 -6.64 3.57
N PHE A 110 -10.19 -7.04 2.42
CA PHE A 110 -8.89 -7.73 2.38
C PHE A 110 -7.77 -6.89 3.01
N LEU A 111 -7.71 -5.59 2.71
CA LEU A 111 -6.71 -4.70 3.29
C LEU A 111 -6.90 -4.53 4.80
N ASP A 112 -8.14 -4.42 5.29
CA ASP A 112 -8.43 -4.34 6.73
C ASP A 112 -8.02 -5.62 7.46
N ASP A 113 -8.29 -6.80 6.89
CA ASP A 113 -7.87 -8.09 7.45
C ASP A 113 -6.35 -8.20 7.54
N VAL A 114 -5.64 -7.77 6.50
CA VAL A 114 -4.16 -7.74 6.48
C VAL A 114 -3.64 -6.77 7.55
N ILE A 115 -4.23 -5.59 7.68
CA ILE A 115 -3.84 -4.60 8.70
C ILE A 115 -4.06 -5.16 10.11
N ILE A 116 -5.24 -5.74 10.38
CA ILE A 116 -5.57 -6.38 11.67
C ILE A 116 -4.54 -7.46 11.98
N LYS A 117 -4.23 -8.34 11.02
CA LYS A 117 -3.23 -9.39 11.19
C LYS A 117 -1.85 -8.81 11.50
N VAL A 118 -1.41 -7.78 10.77
CA VAL A 118 -0.10 -7.14 10.99
C VAL A 118 -0.01 -6.43 12.34
N LEU A 119 -1.07 -5.75 12.78
CA LEU A 119 -1.12 -5.07 14.08
C LEU A 119 -1.30 -6.03 15.25
N SER A 120 -1.98 -7.15 15.03
CA SER A 120 -2.18 -8.20 16.04
C SER A 120 -0.94 -9.05 16.26
N ILE A 121 0.05 -8.99 15.36
CA ILE A 121 1.39 -9.56 15.60
C ILE A 121 2.06 -8.68 16.67
N PRO A 122 2.28 -9.18 17.89
CA PRO A 122 2.85 -8.37 18.97
C PRO A 122 4.21 -7.84 18.55
N ALA A 123 4.40 -6.52 18.63
CA ALA A 123 5.68 -5.86 18.46
C ALA A 123 6.57 -6.17 19.69
N GLY A 124 7.01 -7.42 19.82
CA GLY A 124 7.78 -7.88 20.96
C GLY A 124 7.60 -9.36 21.23
N LYS A 125 8.46 -10.18 20.63
CA LYS A 125 9.04 -11.30 21.37
C LYS A 125 10.50 -10.97 21.64
N GLY A 126 10.72 -10.15 22.67
CA GLY A 126 11.71 -10.52 23.68
C GLY A 126 11.20 -11.78 24.38
N LYS A 127 12.10 -12.66 24.79
CA LYS A 127 11.79 -13.98 25.39
C LYS A 127 10.79 -13.85 26.56
N GLY A 128 9.69 -14.60 26.50
CA GLY A 128 8.85 -14.96 27.65
C GLY A 128 7.58 -14.13 27.89
N SER A 129 6.49 -14.85 28.22
CA SER A 129 5.32 -14.41 29.00
C SER A 129 4.07 -13.82 28.29
N GLY A 130 2.92 -14.37 28.65
CA GLY A 130 1.61 -13.70 28.73
C GLY A 130 0.73 -13.66 27.48
N ALA A 131 1.23 -13.07 26.38
CA ALA A 131 0.36 -12.65 25.28
C ALA A 131 -0.29 -13.82 24.51
N TRP A 132 0.43 -14.93 24.35
CA TRP A 132 -0.08 -16.13 23.67
C TRP A 132 -1.18 -16.83 24.48
N THR A 133 -1.08 -16.82 25.81
CA THR A 133 -2.07 -17.42 26.71
C THR A 133 -3.37 -16.62 26.69
N TYR A 134 -3.27 -15.28 26.70
CA TYR A 134 -4.43 -14.38 26.61
C TYR A 134 -5.17 -14.49 25.26
N LEU A 135 -4.44 -14.54 24.15
CA LEU A 135 -5.05 -14.68 22.82
C LEU A 135 -5.69 -16.05 22.60
N LYS A 136 -5.08 -17.12 23.14
CA LYS A 136 -5.66 -18.47 23.13
C LYS A 136 -6.96 -18.52 23.95
N GLN A 137 -6.98 -17.92 25.15
CA GLN A 137 -8.19 -17.84 25.97
C GLN A 137 -9.32 -17.08 25.28
N LYS A 138 -9.04 -15.93 24.65
CA LYS A 138 -10.07 -15.18 23.91
C LYS A 138 -10.62 -15.95 22.71
N ALA A 139 -9.77 -16.65 21.97
CA ALA A 139 -10.21 -17.50 20.85
C ALA A 139 -11.06 -18.69 21.34
N GLU A 140 -10.72 -19.29 22.49
CA GLU A 140 -11.49 -20.35 23.14
C GLU A 140 -12.84 -19.86 23.68
N GLU A 141 -12.92 -18.64 24.23
CA GLU A 141 -14.18 -18.02 24.66
C GLU A 141 -15.10 -17.70 23.47
N GLN A 142 -14.53 -17.22 22.37
CA GLN A 142 -15.28 -16.86 21.18
C GLN A 142 -15.83 -18.09 20.43
N SER A 143 -15.04 -19.18 20.39
CA SER A 143 -15.52 -20.48 19.90
C SER A 143 -16.58 -21.11 20.81
N LYS A 144 -16.47 -20.97 22.14
CA LYS A 144 -17.53 -21.41 23.08
C LYS A 144 -18.82 -20.60 22.97
N LYS A 145 -18.75 -19.29 22.70
CA LYS A 145 -19.92 -18.45 22.42
C LYS A 145 -20.63 -18.89 21.14
N ASN A 146 -19.89 -19.18 20.09
CA ASN A 146 -20.45 -19.64 18.82
C ASN A 146 -21.03 -21.06 18.89
N ARG A 147 -20.55 -21.89 19.83
CA ARG A 147 -21.05 -23.27 20.04
C ARG A 147 -22.33 -23.35 20.89
N LYS A 148 -22.69 -22.28 21.60
CA LYS A 148 -23.94 -22.17 22.39
C LYS A 148 -25.07 -21.42 21.66
N ALA A 149 -24.83 -21.00 20.42
CA ALA A 149 -25.79 -20.26 19.59
C ALA A 149 -26.60 -21.16 18.63
N PHE A 150 -26.62 -22.48 18.89
CA PHE A 150 -27.48 -23.47 18.26
C PHE A 150 -28.11 -24.34 19.35
#